data_AF-A0A7X0QRS9-F1
#
_entry.id   AF-A0A7X0QRS9-F1
#
_cell.length_a   1.000
_cell.length_b   1.000
_cell.length_c   1.000
_cell.angle_alpha   90.00
_cell.angle_beta   90.00
_cell.angle_gamma   90.00
#
_symmetry.space_group_name_H-M   'P 1'
#
loop_
_entity.id
_entity.type
_entity.pdbx_description
1 polymer ?
#
loop_
_entity_poly.entity_id
_entity_poly.type
_entity_poly.pdbx_seq_one_letter_code
_entity_poly.pdbx_strand_id
1 'polypeptide(L)'
;MRVDLALFQGDDLLDRGEIMVSSEQRTDSFNLFLAHHQLAGDVADIVLDRFSDSVGLKPVTLDMPVHESKDWESIELGKFTVAFWCRVEA
;
A
#
# COMPACT_ATOMS: atom_id res chain seq x y z
N MET A 1 -9.70 -6.84 5.43
CA MET A 1 -9.85 -5.61 4.62
C MET A 1 -9.03 -5.77 3.38
N ARG A 2 -9.55 -5.39 2.22
CA ARG A 2 -8.81 -5.42 0.97
C ARG A 2 -8.28 -4.04 0.64
N VAL A 3 -7.03 -3.96 0.20
CA VAL A 3 -6.40 -2.70 -0.20
C VAL A 3 -5.78 -2.88 -1.58
N ASP A 4 -6.23 -2.10 -2.56
CA ASP A 4 -5.48 -1.93 -3.78
C ASP A 4 -4.35 -0.93 -3.53
N LEU A 5 -3.15 -1.26 -3.98
CA LEU A 5 -1.98 -0.39 -3.92
C LEU A 5 -1.46 -0.15 -5.34
N ALA A 6 -1.15 1.09 -5.66
CA ALA A 6 -0.55 1.49 -6.92
C ALA A 6 0.57 2.50 -6.70
N LEU A 7 1.73 2.25 -7.32
CA LEU A 7 2.88 3.15 -7.27
C LEU A 7 3.02 3.88 -8.60
N PHE A 8 3.10 5.21 -8.53
CA PHE A 8 3.25 6.09 -9.68
C PHE A 8 4.54 6.90 -9.60
N GLN A 9 5.03 7.37 -10.75
CA GLN A 9 6.00 8.44 -10.87
C GLN A 9 5.46 9.50 -11.84
N GLY A 10 4.94 10.62 -11.31
CA GLY A 10 4.09 11.50 -12.11
C GLY A 10 2.82 10.77 -12.56
N ASP A 11 2.55 10.75 -13.86
CA ASP A 11 1.36 10.09 -14.43
C ASP A 11 1.62 8.61 -14.81
N ASP A 12 2.86 8.14 -14.71
CA ASP A 12 3.24 6.78 -15.09
C ASP A 12 2.95 5.79 -13.96
N LEU A 13 2.06 4.82 -14.21
CA LEU A 13 1.84 3.69 -13.32
C LEU A 13 3.02 2.72 -13.41
N LEU A 14 3.76 2.56 -12.31
CA LEU A 14 4.94 1.71 -12.24
C LEU A 14 4.61 0.29 -11.76
N ASP A 15 3.74 0.18 -10.75
CA ASP A 15 3.31 -1.11 -10.21
C ASP A 15 1.94 -1.01 -9.58
N ARG A 16 1.20 -2.12 -9.57
CA ARG A 16 -0.11 -2.22 -8.93
C ARG A 16 -0.39 -3.64 -8.51
N GLY A 17 -1.07 -3.77 -7.38
CA GLY A 17 -1.59 -5.04 -6.91
C GLY A 17 -2.57 -4.84 -5.77
N GLU A 18 -2.97 -5.95 -5.19
CA GLU A 18 -3.97 -6.02 -4.13
C GLU A 18 -3.39 -6.82 -2.98
N ILE A 19 -3.68 -6.38 -1.75
CA ILE A 19 -3.40 -7.13 -0.54
C ILE A 19 -4.67 -7.38 0.26
N MET A 20 -4.73 -8.55 0.90
CA MET A 20 -5.79 -8.89 1.84
C MET A 20 -5.26 -8.78 3.27
N VAL A 21 -5.54 -7.64 3.90
CA VAL A 21 -5.12 -7.33 5.27
C VAL A 21 -5.99 -8.09 6.26
N SER A 22 -5.35 -8.87 7.12
CA SER A 22 -5.97 -9.71 8.15
C SER A 22 -5.25 -9.53 9.49
N SER A 23 -5.77 -10.10 10.57
CA SER A 23 -5.11 -10.03 11.88
C SER A 23 -3.77 -10.77 11.92
N GLU A 24 -3.49 -11.67 10.97
CA GLU A 24 -2.19 -12.31 10.81
C GLU A 24 -1.25 -11.38 10.05
N GLN A 25 0.00 -11.28 10.53
CA GLN A 25 1.03 -10.57 9.79
C GLN A 25 1.36 -11.33 8.50
N ARG A 26 1.27 -10.64 7.37
CA ARG A 26 1.54 -11.19 6.03
C ARG A 26 2.47 -10.29 5.25
N THR A 27 3.03 -10.86 4.19
CA THR A 27 3.90 -10.15 3.25
C THR A 27 3.48 -10.54 1.85
N ASP A 28 3.14 -9.55 1.04
CA ASP A 28 2.87 -9.71 -0.38
C ASP A 28 3.99 -9.05 -1.18
N SER A 29 4.44 -9.75 -2.22
CA SER A 29 5.49 -9.26 -3.12
C SER A 29 4.88 -8.61 -4.35
N PHE A 30 5.38 -7.41 -4.64
CA PHE A 30 5.11 -6.67 -5.88
C PHE A 30 6.37 -6.71 -6.75
N ASN A 31 6.30 -6.19 -7.97
CA ASN A 31 7.48 -6.14 -8.85
C ASN A 31 8.52 -5.16 -8.33
N LEU A 32 8.07 -4.06 -7.69
CA LEU A 32 8.94 -2.96 -7.30
C LEU A 32 9.14 -2.81 -5.79
N PHE A 33 8.41 -3.53 -4.94
CA PHE A 33 8.50 -3.44 -3.48
C PHE A 33 7.86 -4.66 -2.79
N LEU A 34 8.00 -4.75 -1.47
CA LEU A 34 7.24 -5.66 -0.63
C LEU A 34 6.24 -4.86 0.21
N ALA A 35 5.07 -5.44 0.45
CA ALA A 35 4.08 -4.92 1.38
C ALA A 35 3.95 -5.87 2.57
N HIS A 36 4.42 -5.44 3.73
CA HIS A 36 4.17 -6.11 5.00
C HIS A 36 2.91 -5.53 5.60
N HIS A 37 1.98 -6.36 6.05
CA HIS A 37 0.73 -5.83 6.59
C HIS A 37 0.12 -6.70 7.68
N GLN A 38 -0.61 -6.03 8.56
CA GLN A 38 -1.41 -6.65 9.61
C GLN A 38 -2.56 -5.72 10.00
N LEU A 39 -3.71 -6.32 10.30
CA LEU A 39 -4.81 -5.62 10.94
C LEU A 39 -4.61 -5.61 12.46
N ALA A 40 -4.37 -4.42 13.01
CA ALA A 40 -4.20 -4.17 14.44
C ALA A 40 -5.40 -3.39 14.99
N GLY A 41 -6.47 -4.12 15.33
CA GLY A 41 -7.71 -3.50 15.79
C GLY A 41 -8.50 -2.89 14.64
N ASP A 42 -8.70 -1.57 14.67
CA ASP A 42 -9.39 -0.78 13.65
C ASP A 42 -8.43 -0.05 12.69
N VAL A 43 -7.13 -0.37 12.74
CA VAL A 43 -6.11 0.17 11.85
C VAL A 43 -5.39 -0.98 11.14
N ALA A 44 -5.23 -0.85 9.83
CA ALA A 44 -4.31 -1.65 9.04
C ALA A 44 -2.93 -0.99 9.07
N ASP A 45 -1.97 -1.67 9.69
CA ASP A 45 -0.55 -1.31 9.62
C ASP A 45 0.00 -1.93 8.33
N ILE A 46 0.44 -1.09 7.40
CA ILE A 46 1.04 -1.51 6.13
C ILE A 46 2.40 -0.83 6.00
N VAL A 47 3.46 -1.62 5.88
CA VAL A 47 4.82 -1.14 5.60
C VAL A 47 5.23 -1.56 4.20
N LEU A 48 5.50 -0.57 3.36
CA LEU A 48 6.08 -0.75 2.04
C LEU A 48 7.59 -0.62 2.15
N ASP A 49 8.34 -1.65 1.78
CA ASP A 49 9.79 -1.63 1.85
C ASP A 49 10.44 -2.41 0.70
N ARG A 50 11.76 -2.62 0.80
CA ARG A 50 12.55 -3.34 -0.21
C ARG A 50 12.27 -2.86 -1.63
N PHE A 51 12.09 -1.54 -1.77
CA PHE A 51 11.89 -0.92 -3.07
C PHE A 51 13.07 -1.24 -3.98
N SER A 52 12.76 -1.56 -5.25
CA SER A 52 13.77 -1.75 -6.28
C SER A 52 14.66 -0.52 -6.43
N ASP A 53 15.89 -0.73 -6.92
CA ASP A 53 16.88 0.34 -7.08
C ASP A 53 16.40 1.49 -8.00
N SER A 54 15.49 1.22 -8.94
CA SER A 54 14.89 2.24 -9.80
C SER A 54 13.93 3.18 -9.08
N VAL A 55 13.32 2.72 -7.98
CA VAL A 55 12.42 3.53 -7.15
C VAL A 55 13.21 4.27 -6.08
N GLY A 56 14.23 3.63 -5.46
CA GLY A 56 15.16 4.30 -4.55
C GLY A 56 14.50 4.95 -3.31
N LEU A 57 13.28 4.50 -2.95
CA LEU A 57 12.56 4.97 -1.78
C LEU A 57 13.06 4.26 -0.51
N LYS A 58 12.99 4.99 0.61
CA LYS A 58 13.11 4.39 1.94
C LYS A 58 11.80 3.65 2.29
N PRO A 59 11.82 2.77 3.30
CA PRO A 59 10.59 2.17 3.81
C PRO A 59 9.54 3.23 4.15
N VAL A 60 8.28 2.94 3.84
CA VAL A 60 7.12 3.80 4.03
C VAL A 60 6.12 3.06 4.89
N THR A 61 5.66 3.69 5.97
CA THR A 61 4.58 3.17 6.81
C THR A 61 3.30 3.88 6.47
N LEU A 62 2.23 3.10 6.34
CA LEU A 62 0.88 3.54 6.04
C LEU A 62 -0.03 3.06 7.17
N ASP A 63 -0.36 3.96 8.09
CA ASP A 63 -1.32 3.71 9.16
C ASP A 63 -2.73 3.99 8.61
N MET A 64 -3.40 2.96 8.09
CA MET A 64 -4.69 3.09 7.41
C MET A 64 -5.86 2.70 8.31
N PRO A 65 -6.75 3.63 8.71
CA PRO A 65 -7.98 3.26 9.39
C PRO A 65 -8.81 2.29 8.54
N VAL A 66 -9.44 1.29 9.16
CA VAL A 66 -10.35 0.38 8.46
C VAL A 66 -11.58 1.17 8.03
N HIS A 67 -11.69 1.41 6.74
CA HIS A 67 -12.82 2.11 6.15
C HIS A 67 -13.00 1.70 4.69
N GLU A 68 -14.10 2.17 4.10
CA GLU A 68 -14.38 2.02 2.68
C GLU A 68 -14.09 3.36 1.98
N SER A 69 -13.05 3.41 1.15
CA SER A 69 -12.72 4.63 0.41
C SER A 69 -13.79 4.87 -0.66
N LYS A 70 -14.20 6.14 -0.80
CA LYS A 70 -15.16 6.56 -1.83
C LYS A 70 -14.53 6.73 -3.22
N ASP A 71 -13.22 6.94 -3.24
CA ASP A 71 -12.37 7.07 -4.42
C ASP A 71 -10.93 6.67 -4.01
N TRP A 72 -10.00 6.67 -4.96
CA TRP A 72 -8.58 6.51 -4.68
C TRP A 72 -8.05 7.64 -3.79
N GLU A 73 -7.28 7.25 -2.79
CA GLU A 73 -6.52 8.14 -1.93
C GLU A 73 -5.04 8.03 -2.28
N SER A 74 -4.23 9.01 -1.88
CA SER A 74 -2.80 8.99 -2.25
C SER A 74 -1.90 9.73 -1.27
N ILE A 75 -0.65 9.29 -1.20
CA ILE A 75 0.43 9.95 -0.46
C ILE A 75 1.60 10.21 -1.42
N GLU A 76 2.10 11.44 -1.39
CA GLU A 76 3.29 11.86 -2.14
C GLU A 76 4.57 11.47 -1.40
N LEU A 77 5.52 10.88 -2.14
CA LEU A 77 6.80 10.37 -1.65
C LEU A 77 7.93 10.96 -2.51
N GLY A 78 7.99 12.28 -2.58
CA GLY A 78 8.90 13.00 -3.46
C GLY A 78 8.41 12.98 -4.91
N LYS A 79 9.14 12.29 -5.81
CA LYS A 79 8.73 12.17 -7.22
C LYS A 79 7.75 11.03 -7.49
N PHE A 80 7.47 10.23 -6.47
CA PHE A 80 6.57 9.08 -6.54
C PHE A 80 5.29 9.36 -5.76
N THR A 81 4.23 8.66 -6.13
CA THR A 81 2.96 8.70 -5.42
C THR A 81 2.50 7.27 -5.17
N VAL A 82 2.14 6.95 -3.93
CA VAL A 82 1.43 5.70 -3.61
C VAL A 82 -0.05 6.05 -3.53
N ALA A 83 -0.82 5.51 -4.46
CA ALA A 83 -2.27 5.56 -4.43
C ALA A 83 -2.82 4.26 -3.84
N PHE A 84 -3.92 4.37 -3.10
CA PHE A 84 -4.56 3.24 -2.46
C PHE A 84 -6.08 3.34 -2.45
N TRP A 85 -6.74 2.18 -2.37
CA TRP A 85 -8.19 2.09 -2.24
C TRP A 85 -8.56 0.99 -1.23
N CYS A 86 -9.14 1.40 -0.10
CA CYS A 86 -9.59 0.50 0.96
C CYS A 86 -11.02 0.01 0.72
N ARG A 87 -11.22 -1.30 0.83
CA ARG A 87 -12.53 -1.96 0.73
C ARG A 87 -12.71 -2.91 1.91
N VAL A 88 -13.79 -2.72 2.68
CA VAL A 88 -14.16 -3.65 3.75
C VAL A 88 -14.89 -4.83 3.10
N GLU A 89 -14.33 -6.02 3.23
CA GLU A 89 -14.99 -7.25 2.78
C GLU A 89 -16.07 -7.62 3.82
N ALA A 90 -17.29 -7.90 3.35
CA ALA A 90 -18.46 -8.20 4.17
C ALA A 90 -18.49 -9.65 4.68
#